data_AF-A0A9W6ZSB2-F1
#
_entry.id   AF-A0A9W6ZSB2-F1
#
_cell.length_a   1.000
_cell.length_b   1.000
_cell.length_c   1.000
_cell.angle_alpha   90.00
_cell.angle_beta   90.00
_cell.angle_gamma   90.00
#
_symmetry.space_group_name_H-M   'P 1'
#
loop_
_entity.id
_entity.type
_entity.pdbx_description
1 polymer ?
#
loop_
_entity_poly.entity_id
_entity_poly.type
_entity_poly.pdbx_seq_one_letter_code
_entity_poly.pdbx_strand_id
1 'polypeptide(L)'
;MFNHKANRERPKHDTKLSSTYTTYQDALDLTRDEMNEELGWFYERVVRGLKEVLSAERVEFLPGKVGLPGFHIIPSHLAWTFPVFRFHSDEKFDLIVDYVLGVKGGEGLNPGTCVGESRISFTLPIAMPDERSGLNYVDFSTDERGTDCRRDAEKVYGREGNWKCHWKTRELYREGVMVVHSGTLLHSIGEWSYTGHDRNRVTMQGFGFKCKQGGEDVWYIYW
;
A
#
# COMPACT_ATOMS: atom_id res chain seq x y z
N MET A 1 -66.47 32.36 10.19
CA MET A 1 -65.07 32.54 10.63
C MET A 1 -64.70 31.35 11.49
N PHE A 2 -63.99 30.37 10.96
CA PHE A 2 -63.55 29.19 11.69
C PHE A 2 -62.03 29.14 11.76
N ASN A 3 -61.57 29.08 13.01
CA ASN A 3 -60.21 28.88 13.45
C ASN A 3 -59.91 27.37 13.41
N HIS A 4 -58.79 26.96 12.79
CA HIS A 4 -57.97 25.78 13.16
C HIS A 4 -57.05 25.36 12.01
N LYS A 5 -55.73 25.33 12.29
CA LYS A 5 -54.78 24.23 12.02
C LYS A 5 -53.40 24.69 12.52
N ALA A 6 -53.06 24.38 13.76
CA ALA A 6 -52.31 23.19 14.16
C ALA A 6 -50.86 23.22 13.66
N ASN A 7 -50.02 23.94 14.40
CA ASN A 7 -48.57 23.92 14.28
C ASN A 7 -48.08 22.59 14.90
N ARG A 8 -47.74 21.60 14.06
CA ARG A 8 -47.09 20.37 14.52
C ARG A 8 -45.58 20.59 14.50
N GLU A 9 -45.03 20.85 15.68
CA GLU A 9 -43.59 20.76 15.89
C GLU A 9 -43.15 19.30 15.63
N ARG A 10 -42.20 19.12 14.71
CA ARG A 10 -41.56 17.81 14.52
C ARG A 10 -40.65 17.56 15.73
N PRO A 11 -40.63 16.35 16.31
CA PRO A 11 -39.68 16.02 17.35
C PRO A 11 -38.26 16.15 16.77
N LYS A 12 -37.44 16.99 17.41
CA LYS A 12 -35.99 16.97 17.19
C LYS A 12 -35.48 15.66 17.79
N HIS A 13 -35.30 14.65 16.95
CA HIS A 13 -34.51 13.49 17.32
C HIS A 13 -33.05 13.94 17.47
N ASP A 14 -32.66 14.23 18.70
CA ASP A 14 -31.27 14.43 19.08
C ASP A 14 -30.59 13.06 19.18
N THR A 15 -30.41 12.40 18.03
CA THR A 15 -29.51 11.26 17.94
C THR A 15 -28.10 11.81 17.98
N LYS A 16 -27.56 11.98 19.19
CA LYS A 16 -26.10 12.01 19.35
C LYS A 16 -25.57 10.68 18.84
N LEU A 17 -25.17 10.67 17.56
CA LEU A 17 -24.26 9.68 17.02
C LEU A 17 -22.98 9.78 17.86
N SER A 18 -22.89 8.94 18.88
CA SER A 18 -21.62 8.68 19.57
C SER A 18 -20.75 7.91 18.58
N SER A 19 -20.04 8.61 17.70
CA SER A 19 -18.92 8.01 16.99
C SER A 19 -17.80 7.83 18.01
N THR A 20 -17.67 6.62 18.56
CA THR A 20 -16.41 6.21 19.16
C THR A 20 -15.35 6.29 18.07
N TYR A 21 -14.46 7.27 18.17
CA TYR A 21 -13.34 7.40 17.27
C TYR A 21 -12.35 6.29 17.59
N THR A 22 -12.27 5.27 16.73
CA THR A 22 -11.17 4.30 16.75
C THR A 22 -9.96 4.98 16.14
N THR A 23 -8.87 5.13 16.90
CA THR A 23 -7.61 5.59 16.33
C THR A 23 -7.00 4.50 15.45
N TYR A 24 -6.06 4.86 14.57
CA TYR A 24 -5.33 3.85 13.80
C TYR A 24 -4.65 2.82 14.72
N GLN A 25 -4.08 3.28 15.84
CA GLN A 25 -3.46 2.40 16.81
C GLN A 25 -4.47 1.44 17.47
N ASP A 26 -5.67 1.92 17.82
CA ASP A 26 -6.70 1.06 18.40
C ASP A 26 -7.15 -0.02 17.40
N ALA A 27 -7.26 0.32 16.11
CA ALA A 27 -7.57 -0.64 15.06
C ALA A 27 -6.45 -1.67 14.89
N LEU A 28 -5.18 -1.26 14.93
CA LEU A 28 -4.04 -2.17 14.88
C LEU A 28 -3.99 -3.11 16.08
N ASP A 29 -4.13 -2.55 17.29
CA ASP A 29 -4.08 -3.32 18.53
C ASP A 29 -5.20 -4.36 18.59
N LEU A 30 -6.38 -4.04 18.05
CA LEU A 30 -7.50 -4.96 17.98
C LEU A 30 -7.29 -6.06 16.93
N THR A 31 -6.82 -5.69 15.73
CA THR A 31 -6.85 -6.59 14.58
C THR A 31 -5.58 -7.40 14.40
N ARG A 32 -4.43 -6.95 14.90
CA ARG A 32 -3.14 -7.62 14.68
C ARG A 32 -3.12 -9.05 15.24
N ASP A 33 -3.56 -9.22 16.48
CA ASP A 33 -3.54 -10.53 17.14
C ASP A 33 -4.54 -11.48 16.48
N GLU A 34 -5.75 -11.01 16.18
CA GLU A 34 -6.77 -11.77 15.45
C GLU A 34 -6.28 -12.19 14.05
N MET A 35 -5.67 -11.26 13.30
CA MET A 35 -5.12 -11.56 11.99
C MET A 35 -3.99 -12.58 12.07
N ASN A 36 -3.13 -12.50 13.09
CA ASN A 36 -2.04 -13.47 13.26
C ASN A 36 -2.56 -14.85 13.70
N GLU A 37 -3.58 -14.90 14.55
CA GLU A 37 -4.22 -16.15 14.98
C GLU A 37 -4.90 -16.86 13.80
N GLU A 38 -5.70 -16.15 13.02
CA GLU A 38 -6.49 -16.73 11.93
C GLU A 38 -5.66 -16.95 10.65
N LEU A 39 -4.69 -16.07 10.37
CA LEU A 39 -3.96 -16.01 9.10
C LEU A 39 -2.45 -16.18 9.26
N GLY A 40 -1.95 -16.58 10.43
CA GLY A 40 -0.52 -16.81 10.66
C GLY A 40 0.11 -17.74 9.63
N TRP A 41 -0.58 -18.83 9.27
CA TRP A 41 -0.15 -19.77 8.21
C TRP A 41 0.00 -19.10 6.84
N PHE A 42 -0.81 -18.07 6.54
CA PHE A 42 -0.75 -17.32 5.30
C PHE A 42 0.41 -16.33 5.34
N TYR A 43 0.61 -15.65 6.47
CA TYR A 43 1.74 -14.77 6.72
C TYR A 43 3.09 -15.48 6.62
N GLU A 44 3.21 -16.72 7.12
CA GLU A 44 4.40 -17.55 6.94
C GLU A 44 4.72 -17.79 5.45
N ARG A 45 3.69 -17.99 4.61
CA ARG A 45 3.88 -18.13 3.16
C ARG A 45 4.29 -16.83 2.49
N VAL A 46 3.71 -15.70 2.92
CA VAL A 46 4.12 -14.36 2.44
C VAL A 46 5.59 -14.12 2.75
N VAL A 47 6.02 -14.36 3.99
CA VAL A 47 7.42 -14.25 4.41
C VAL A 47 8.31 -15.13 3.55
N ARG A 48 7.96 -16.40 3.34
CA ARG A 48 8.74 -17.31 2.48
C ARG A 48 8.85 -16.80 1.05
N GLY A 49 7.74 -16.37 0.44
CA GLY A 49 7.73 -15.81 -0.91
C GLY A 49 8.60 -14.56 -1.02
N LEU A 50 8.58 -13.69 -0.01
CA LEU A 50 9.45 -12.51 0.04
C LEU A 50 10.92 -12.88 0.17
N LYS A 51 11.27 -13.89 0.97
CA LYS A 51 12.66 -14.38 1.06
C LYS A 51 13.18 -14.82 -0.30
N GLU A 52 12.36 -15.55 -1.06
CA GLU A 52 12.70 -15.99 -2.41
C GLU A 52 12.83 -14.80 -3.38
N VAL A 53 11.82 -13.92 -3.46
CA VAL A 53 11.82 -12.77 -4.38
C VAL A 53 12.95 -11.78 -4.09
N LEU A 54 13.24 -11.54 -2.81
CA LEU A 54 14.29 -10.61 -2.39
C LEU A 54 15.68 -11.27 -2.33
N SER A 55 15.78 -12.58 -2.56
CA SER A 55 17.01 -13.37 -2.34
C SER A 55 17.60 -13.09 -0.95
N ALA A 56 16.74 -13.11 0.07
CA ALA A 56 17.04 -12.71 1.44
C ALA A 56 17.02 -13.89 2.42
N GLU A 57 18.04 -13.97 3.26
CA GLU A 57 18.14 -14.97 4.32
C GLU A 57 17.16 -14.72 5.47
N ARG A 58 16.81 -13.46 5.73
CA ARG A 58 15.92 -13.04 6.82
C ARG A 58 14.91 -12.00 6.35
N VAL A 59 13.64 -12.34 6.52
CA VAL A 59 12.48 -11.46 6.36
C VAL A 59 11.63 -11.65 7.60
N GLU A 60 11.32 -10.57 8.30
CA GLU A 60 10.66 -10.58 9.61
C GLU A 60 9.59 -9.48 9.65
N PHE A 61 8.53 -9.69 10.42
CA PHE A 61 7.61 -8.60 10.70
C PHE A 61 8.30 -7.53 11.54
N LEU A 62 8.04 -6.26 11.23
CA LEU A 62 8.54 -5.17 12.03
C LEU A 62 8.04 -5.33 13.48
N PRO A 63 8.93 -5.35 14.49
CA PRO A 63 8.53 -5.56 15.87
C PRO A 63 7.76 -4.34 16.41
N GLY A 64 6.98 -4.57 17.46
CA GLY A 64 6.15 -3.54 18.10
C GLY A 64 4.73 -3.48 17.54
N LYS A 65 4.02 -2.40 17.86
CA LYS A 65 2.60 -2.22 17.54
C LYS A 65 2.36 -1.64 16.14
N VAL A 66 3.03 -2.22 15.15
CA VAL A 66 2.89 -1.84 13.75
C VAL A 66 1.90 -2.78 13.08
N GLY A 67 1.22 -2.34 12.01
CA GLY A 67 0.35 -3.22 11.25
C GLY A 67 1.10 -4.36 10.59
N LEU A 68 0.48 -5.54 10.58
CA LEU A 68 0.88 -6.61 9.67
C LEU A 68 0.47 -6.22 8.25
N PRO A 69 1.18 -6.71 7.22
CA PRO A 69 0.71 -6.62 5.84
C PRO A 69 -0.78 -6.97 5.75
N GLY A 70 -1.56 -6.14 5.08
CA GLY A 70 -3.01 -6.10 5.16
C GLY A 70 -3.68 -6.42 3.83
N PHE A 71 -5.01 -6.52 3.87
CA PHE A 71 -5.81 -6.80 2.69
C PHE A 71 -6.44 -5.53 2.12
N HIS A 72 -6.20 -5.28 0.83
CA HIS A 72 -7.02 -4.37 0.06
C HIS A 72 -8.13 -5.15 -0.64
N ILE A 73 -9.37 -4.88 -0.23
CA ILE A 73 -10.59 -5.44 -0.80
C ILE A 73 -11.34 -4.30 -1.48
N ILE A 74 -11.34 -4.29 -2.81
CA ILE A 74 -12.03 -3.29 -3.61
C ILE A 74 -13.23 -3.96 -4.28
N PRO A 75 -14.47 -3.64 -3.84
CA PRO A 75 -15.68 -4.16 -4.47
C PRO A 75 -15.76 -3.81 -5.94
N SER A 76 -16.29 -4.70 -6.77
CA SER A 76 -16.46 -4.40 -8.20
C SER A 76 -17.38 -3.18 -8.41
N HIS A 77 -16.97 -2.28 -9.30
CA HIS A 77 -17.72 -1.07 -9.64
C HIS A 77 -17.33 -0.58 -11.03
N LEU A 78 -18.29 -0.06 -11.81
CA LEU A 78 -18.06 0.44 -13.17
C LEU A 78 -17.01 1.56 -13.23
N ALA A 79 -16.88 2.37 -12.18
CA ALA A 79 -15.88 3.45 -12.13
C ALA A 79 -14.43 2.93 -12.26
N TRP A 80 -14.17 1.66 -11.97
CA TRP A 80 -12.83 1.08 -12.05
C TRP A 80 -12.37 0.80 -13.49
N THR A 81 -13.25 0.96 -14.49
CA THR A 81 -12.86 0.98 -15.91
C THR A 81 -12.17 2.28 -16.32
N PHE A 82 -12.14 3.28 -15.44
CA PHE A 82 -11.46 4.56 -15.64
C PHE A 82 -10.22 4.64 -14.72
N PRO A 83 -9.19 5.41 -15.10
CA PRO A 83 -7.99 5.61 -14.28
C PRO A 83 -8.26 6.54 -13.10
N VAL A 84 -9.04 6.06 -12.13
CA VAL A 84 -9.48 6.86 -10.97
C VAL A 84 -8.45 6.93 -9.85
N PHE A 85 -7.59 5.92 -9.74
CA PHE A 85 -6.52 5.91 -8.75
C PHE A 85 -5.39 6.85 -9.20
N ARG A 86 -4.99 7.76 -8.31
CA ARG A 86 -3.94 8.73 -8.60
C ARG A 86 -2.57 8.09 -8.49
N PHE A 87 -1.66 8.53 -9.35
CA PHE A 87 -0.25 8.21 -9.22
C PHE A 87 0.31 8.77 -7.91
N HIS A 88 1.07 7.94 -7.21
CA HIS A 88 1.79 8.27 -5.99
C HIS A 88 3.08 7.44 -5.91
N SER A 89 4.00 7.85 -5.05
CA SER A 89 4.97 6.94 -4.43
C SER A 89 4.53 6.75 -2.99
N ASP A 90 4.88 5.64 -2.35
CA ASP A 90 4.47 5.48 -0.95
C ASP A 90 5.29 6.41 -0.03
N GLU A 91 5.02 6.35 1.27
CA GLU A 91 5.51 7.33 2.26
C GLU A 91 7.05 7.36 2.38
N LYS A 92 7.62 8.55 2.58
CA LYS A 92 9.07 8.68 2.74
C LYS A 92 9.55 7.97 4.00
N PHE A 93 10.75 7.37 3.92
CA PHE A 93 11.35 6.64 5.05
C PHE A 93 11.43 7.46 6.34
N ASP A 94 11.72 8.76 6.25
CA ASP A 94 11.79 9.64 7.41
C ASP A 94 10.47 9.70 8.21
N LEU A 95 9.33 9.62 7.53
CA LEU A 95 8.01 9.57 8.20
C LEU A 95 7.79 8.26 8.95
N ILE A 96 8.33 7.15 8.41
CA ILE A 96 8.29 5.83 9.04
C ILE A 96 9.20 5.80 10.28
N VAL A 97 10.37 6.43 10.23
CA VAL A 97 11.27 6.54 11.39
C VAL A 97 10.59 7.26 12.55
N ASP A 98 9.93 8.39 12.26
CA ASP A 98 9.28 9.21 13.29
C ASP A 98 8.04 8.54 13.91
N TYR A 99 7.23 7.85 13.09
CA TYR A 99 5.94 7.30 13.52
C TYR A 99 6.02 5.83 13.98
N VAL A 100 6.81 5.01 13.28
CA VAL A 100 6.79 3.54 13.41
C VAL A 100 7.97 3.03 14.23
N LEU A 101 9.16 3.60 14.05
CA LEU A 101 10.38 3.13 14.75
C LEU A 101 10.57 3.72 16.15
N GLY A 102 9.65 4.58 16.61
CA GLY A 102 9.52 4.89 18.03
C GLY A 102 10.77 5.49 18.65
N VAL A 103 11.37 6.51 18.02
CA VAL A 103 12.49 7.29 18.58
C VAL A 103 12.16 7.89 19.97
N LYS A 104 10.90 7.86 20.41
CA LYS A 104 10.46 8.32 21.74
C LYS A 104 10.39 7.26 22.85
N GLY A 105 10.75 5.99 22.61
CA GLY A 105 10.48 4.91 23.60
C GLY A 105 11.58 3.89 23.91
N GLY A 106 12.68 3.83 23.16
CA GLY A 106 13.82 2.94 23.48
C GLY A 106 13.64 1.44 23.19
N GLU A 107 12.46 0.99 22.74
CA GLU A 107 12.19 -0.42 22.38
C GLU A 107 12.09 -0.68 20.86
N GLY A 108 12.36 0.33 20.02
CA GLY A 108 12.29 0.24 18.55
C GLY A 108 13.62 -0.15 17.88
N LEU A 109 13.56 -0.49 16.58
CA LEU A 109 14.77 -0.67 15.77
C LEU A 109 15.60 0.62 15.77
N ASN A 110 16.93 0.49 15.84
CA ASN A 110 17.83 1.62 15.65
C ASN A 110 17.73 2.12 14.19
N PRO A 111 17.19 3.31 13.91
CA PRO A 111 17.01 3.79 12.54
C PRO A 111 18.32 3.91 11.77
N GLY A 112 19.44 4.18 12.47
CA GLY A 112 20.78 4.25 11.88
C GLY A 112 21.31 2.91 11.35
N THR A 113 20.60 1.81 11.59
CA THR A 113 20.92 0.49 11.02
C THR A 113 20.12 0.17 9.75
N CYS A 114 19.16 1.02 9.38
CA CYS A 114 18.22 0.79 8.30
C CYS A 114 18.59 1.60 7.04
N VAL A 115 18.32 1.03 5.87
CA VAL A 115 18.62 1.64 4.57
C VAL A 115 17.32 2.15 3.95
N GLY A 116 17.06 3.46 4.01
CA GLY A 116 15.79 4.03 3.54
C GLY A 116 15.52 3.78 2.04
N GLU A 117 16.56 3.78 1.21
CA GLU A 117 16.50 3.54 -0.22
C GLU A 117 16.14 2.09 -0.57
N SER A 118 16.25 1.17 0.39
CA SER A 118 15.83 -0.21 0.21
C SER A 118 14.32 -0.39 0.32
N ARG A 119 13.54 0.69 0.47
CA ARG A 119 12.09 0.55 0.65
C ARG A 119 11.45 -0.17 -0.54
N ILE A 120 10.65 -1.17 -0.23
CA ILE A 120 9.82 -1.90 -1.17
C ILE A 120 8.35 -1.79 -0.81
N SER A 121 7.53 -2.01 -1.81
CA SER A 121 6.11 -2.32 -1.68
C SER A 121 5.89 -3.67 -2.35
N PHE A 122 5.10 -4.54 -1.72
CA PHE A 122 4.75 -5.83 -2.29
C PHE A 122 3.24 -5.99 -2.35
N THR A 123 2.80 -6.70 -3.38
CA THR A 123 1.40 -7.07 -3.56
C THR A 123 1.32 -8.54 -3.94
N LEU A 124 0.53 -9.30 -3.20
CA LEU A 124 0.11 -10.65 -3.55
C LEU A 124 -1.36 -10.61 -3.99
N PRO A 125 -1.65 -10.75 -5.29
CA PRO A 125 -3.00 -10.89 -5.80
C PRO A 125 -3.65 -12.19 -5.33
N ILE A 126 -4.81 -12.10 -4.69
CA ILE A 126 -5.57 -13.25 -4.17
C ILE A 126 -6.77 -13.52 -5.06
N ALA A 127 -7.51 -12.47 -5.41
CA ALA A 127 -8.60 -12.53 -6.37
C ALA A 127 -8.58 -11.28 -7.24
N MET A 128 -8.65 -11.45 -8.55
CA MET A 128 -8.65 -10.35 -9.51
C MET A 128 -9.95 -10.30 -10.30
N PRO A 129 -10.47 -9.09 -10.60
CA PRO A 129 -11.67 -8.95 -11.42
C PRO A 129 -11.45 -9.53 -12.83
N ASP A 130 -10.30 -9.26 -13.43
CA ASP A 130 -9.90 -9.76 -14.74
C ASP A 130 -8.37 -9.85 -14.90
N GLU A 131 -7.93 -10.27 -16.08
CA GLU A 131 -6.51 -10.38 -16.48
C GLU A 131 -5.85 -9.03 -16.82
N ARG A 132 -6.61 -7.93 -16.87
CA ARG A 132 -6.10 -6.58 -17.18
C ARG A 132 -5.77 -5.79 -15.92
N SER A 133 -6.23 -6.27 -14.79
CA SER A 133 -6.01 -5.70 -13.48
C SER A 133 -4.53 -5.75 -13.11
N GLY A 134 -4.03 -4.69 -12.49
CA GLY A 134 -2.60 -4.61 -12.21
C GLY A 134 -2.15 -3.31 -11.58
N LEU A 135 -0.89 -2.99 -11.78
CA LEU A 135 -0.24 -1.77 -11.32
C LEU A 135 0.21 -0.95 -12.52
N ASN A 136 -0.32 0.26 -12.66
CA ASN A 136 0.26 1.26 -13.55
C ASN A 136 1.50 1.84 -12.88
N TYR A 137 2.60 1.99 -13.61
CA TYR A 137 3.79 2.68 -13.12
C TYR A 137 4.43 3.54 -14.21
N VAL A 138 5.19 4.54 -13.78
CA VAL A 138 5.94 5.41 -14.70
C VAL A 138 7.37 4.92 -14.80
N ASP A 139 7.78 4.55 -16.00
CA ASP A 139 9.17 4.26 -16.31
C ASP A 139 9.85 5.56 -16.80
N PHE A 140 10.89 5.99 -16.09
CA PHE A 140 11.71 7.15 -16.45
C PHE A 140 13.00 6.76 -17.19
N SER A 141 13.26 5.46 -17.32
CA SER A 141 14.49 4.94 -17.92
C SER A 141 14.39 4.83 -19.44
N THR A 142 13.18 4.74 -20.00
CA THR A 142 12.97 4.67 -21.44
C THR A 142 11.84 5.59 -21.90
N ASP A 143 11.90 6.04 -23.15
CA ASP A 143 10.76 6.68 -23.83
C ASP A 143 9.75 5.64 -24.39
N GLU A 144 8.67 6.11 -25.01
CA GLU A 144 7.63 5.27 -25.64
C GLU A 144 8.16 4.32 -26.73
N ARG A 145 9.38 4.56 -27.24
CA ARG A 145 10.02 3.79 -28.30
C ARG A 145 11.09 2.83 -27.77
N GLY A 146 11.28 2.79 -26.45
CA GLY A 146 12.31 1.96 -25.80
C GLY A 146 13.72 2.56 -25.84
N THR A 147 13.86 3.85 -26.15
CA THR A 147 15.15 4.53 -26.15
C THR A 147 15.63 4.71 -24.70
N ASP A 148 16.85 4.26 -24.38
CA ASP A 148 17.46 4.45 -23.06
C ASP A 148 17.71 5.95 -22.79
N CYS A 149 16.99 6.49 -21.82
CA CYS A 149 17.04 7.88 -21.39
C CYS A 149 17.83 8.07 -20.08
N ARG A 150 18.46 7.04 -19.51
CA ARG A 150 19.12 7.12 -18.19
C ARG A 150 20.17 8.23 -18.10
N ARG A 151 20.88 8.53 -19.19
CA ARG A 151 21.87 9.64 -19.25
C ARG A 151 21.25 11.03 -19.20
N ASP A 152 19.99 11.18 -19.59
CA ASP A 152 19.27 12.46 -19.58
C ASP A 152 18.45 12.65 -18.30
N ALA A 153 18.01 11.55 -17.67
CA ALA A 153 17.28 11.58 -16.40
C ALA A 153 18.04 12.32 -15.29
N GLU A 154 19.35 12.13 -15.16
CA GLU A 154 20.20 12.82 -14.16
C GLU A 154 20.22 14.35 -14.31
N LYS A 155 19.96 14.88 -15.51
CA LYS A 155 19.92 16.34 -15.77
C LYS A 155 18.55 16.97 -15.51
N VAL A 156 17.49 16.18 -15.45
CA VAL A 156 16.09 16.64 -15.36
C VAL A 156 15.67 16.93 -13.93
N TYR A 157 16.27 16.29 -12.93
CA TYR A 157 15.92 16.45 -11.51
C TYR A 157 16.19 17.85 -10.90
N GLY A 158 16.72 18.81 -11.65
CA GLY A 158 17.15 20.12 -11.13
C GLY A 158 16.49 21.37 -11.74
N ARG A 159 15.69 21.27 -12.81
CA ARG A 159 15.02 22.41 -13.45
C ARG A 159 13.64 21.99 -13.92
N GLU A 160 12.71 22.95 -14.04
CA GLU A 160 11.37 22.82 -14.64
C GLU A 160 11.45 22.31 -16.10
N GLY A 161 11.84 21.05 -16.26
CA GLY A 161 12.33 20.48 -17.49
C GLY A 161 11.33 19.45 -18.00
N ASN A 162 10.79 19.76 -19.18
CA ASN A 162 10.14 18.83 -20.09
C ASN A 162 10.46 17.34 -19.80
N TRP A 163 9.53 16.64 -19.17
CA TRP A 163 9.57 15.20 -18.94
C TRP A 163 9.46 14.48 -20.30
N LYS A 164 10.51 14.48 -21.14
CA LYS A 164 10.46 13.83 -22.46
C LYS A 164 10.57 12.32 -22.38
N CYS A 165 11.15 11.80 -21.30
CA CYS A 165 11.37 10.39 -21.08
C CYS A 165 10.55 9.92 -19.87
N HIS A 166 9.25 9.79 -20.07
CA HIS A 166 8.39 9.06 -19.16
C HIS A 166 7.31 8.36 -19.98
N TRP A 167 7.04 7.10 -19.67
CA TRP A 167 5.89 6.40 -20.22
C TRP A 167 5.18 5.59 -19.14
N LYS A 168 3.86 5.50 -19.27
CA LYS A 168 3.03 4.68 -18.38
C LYS A 168 3.11 3.22 -18.84
N THR A 169 3.72 2.40 -18.01
CA THR A 169 3.73 0.95 -18.17
C THR A 169 2.74 0.30 -17.21
N ARG A 170 2.37 -0.95 -17.47
CA ARG A 170 1.52 -1.75 -16.60
C ARG A 170 2.15 -3.09 -16.29
N GLU A 171 2.23 -3.39 -15.01
CA GLU A 171 2.47 -4.74 -14.50
C GLU A 171 1.12 -5.43 -14.32
N LEU A 172 0.87 -6.51 -15.06
CA LEU A 172 -0.37 -7.27 -14.97
C LEU A 172 -0.31 -8.23 -13.79
N TYR A 173 -1.32 -8.19 -12.93
CA TYR A 173 -1.37 -9.04 -11.77
C TYR A 173 -1.91 -10.42 -12.12
N ARG A 174 -1.26 -11.44 -11.55
CA ARG A 174 -1.70 -12.82 -11.61
C ARG A 174 -1.96 -13.33 -10.19
N GLU A 175 -3.13 -13.92 -9.97
CA GLU A 175 -3.48 -14.55 -8.69
C GLU A 175 -2.38 -15.53 -8.26
N GLY A 176 -1.92 -15.40 -7.01
CA GLY A 176 -0.85 -16.20 -6.41
C GLY A 176 0.59 -15.78 -6.78
N VAL A 177 0.78 -14.77 -7.63
CA VAL A 177 2.11 -14.28 -8.03
C VAL A 177 2.41 -12.95 -7.36
N MET A 178 3.36 -12.95 -6.43
CA MET A 178 3.76 -11.73 -5.71
C MET A 178 4.51 -10.78 -6.65
N VAL A 179 4.08 -9.53 -6.68
CA VAL A 179 4.78 -8.43 -7.33
C VAL A 179 5.45 -7.59 -6.26
N VAL A 180 6.74 -7.32 -6.43
CA VAL A 180 7.53 -6.46 -5.53
C VAL A 180 8.15 -5.35 -6.36
N HIS A 181 8.03 -4.11 -5.89
CA HIS A 181 8.64 -2.96 -6.54
C HIS A 181 9.25 -2.00 -5.52
N SER A 182 10.09 -1.09 -6.00
CA SER A 182 10.61 0.00 -5.18
C SER A 182 9.46 0.85 -4.65
N GLY A 183 9.52 1.22 -3.37
CA GLY A 183 8.56 2.13 -2.76
C GLY A 183 8.67 3.59 -3.26
N THR A 184 9.73 3.90 -3.99
CA THR A 184 9.93 5.20 -4.66
C THR A 184 9.39 5.23 -6.09
N LEU A 185 8.93 4.09 -6.61
CA LEU A 185 8.34 4.00 -7.94
C LEU A 185 7.04 4.83 -7.98
N LEU A 186 6.88 5.68 -8.98
CA LEU A 186 5.62 6.40 -9.20
C LEU A 186 4.59 5.44 -9.81
N HIS A 187 3.55 5.10 -9.07
CA HIS A 187 2.60 4.05 -9.44
C HIS A 187 1.15 4.38 -9.04
N SER A 188 0.20 3.66 -9.64
CA SER A 188 -1.22 3.69 -9.31
C SER A 188 -1.85 2.33 -9.57
N ILE A 189 -2.96 2.03 -8.89
CA ILE A 189 -3.75 0.83 -9.22
C ILE A 189 -4.28 1.00 -10.65
N GLY A 190 -4.01 0.01 -11.51
CA GLY A 190 -4.46 0.01 -12.90
C GLY A 190 -5.96 -0.20 -13.02
N GLU A 191 -6.57 0.42 -14.03
CA GLU A 191 -7.98 0.18 -14.38
C GLU A 191 -8.21 -1.24 -14.91
N TRP A 192 -9.42 -1.77 -14.71
CA TRP A 192 -9.84 -3.11 -15.14
C TRP A 192 -11.23 -3.10 -15.79
N SER A 193 -11.58 -4.18 -16.48
CA SER A 193 -12.86 -4.27 -17.18
C SER A 193 -14.02 -4.47 -16.21
N TYR A 194 -15.21 -3.99 -16.60
CA TYR A 194 -16.44 -4.24 -15.87
C TYR A 194 -17.45 -4.95 -16.79
N THR A 195 -17.85 -6.16 -16.42
CA THR A 195 -18.85 -6.97 -17.12
C THR A 195 -20.18 -7.07 -16.37
N GLY A 196 -20.29 -6.45 -15.19
CA GLY A 196 -21.52 -6.45 -14.38
C GLY A 196 -21.67 -7.64 -13.42
N HIS A 197 -20.78 -8.62 -13.52
CA HIS A 197 -20.70 -9.79 -12.63
C HIS A 197 -19.28 -9.99 -12.04
N ASP A 198 -18.42 -8.97 -12.09
CA ASP A 198 -17.00 -9.17 -11.80
C ASP A 198 -16.70 -9.38 -10.32
N ARG A 199 -15.64 -10.14 -10.09
CA ARG A 199 -15.08 -10.43 -8.76
C ARG A 199 -14.49 -9.16 -8.15
N ASN A 200 -14.51 -9.08 -6.82
CA ASN A 200 -13.77 -8.05 -6.09
C ASN A 200 -12.28 -8.17 -6.39
N ARG A 201 -11.56 -7.04 -6.39
CA ARG A 201 -10.09 -7.06 -6.36
C ARG A 201 -9.66 -7.26 -4.91
N VAL A 202 -9.05 -8.40 -4.62
CA VAL A 202 -8.52 -8.77 -3.30
C VAL A 202 -7.02 -8.98 -3.42
N THR A 203 -6.26 -8.17 -2.71
CA THR A 203 -4.80 -8.26 -2.64
C THR A 203 -4.33 -8.22 -1.20
N MET A 204 -3.34 -9.05 -0.85
CA MET A 204 -2.50 -8.83 0.33
C MET A 204 -1.39 -7.85 -0.06
N GLN A 205 -1.19 -6.78 0.71
CA GLN A 205 -0.18 -5.76 0.43
C GLN A 205 0.61 -5.44 1.70
N GLY A 206 1.80 -4.89 1.50
CA GLY A 206 2.59 -4.36 2.59
C GLY A 206 3.84 -3.69 2.05
N PHE A 207 4.62 -3.18 2.99
CA PHE A 207 5.87 -2.50 2.75
C PHE A 207 7.00 -3.23 3.41
N GLY A 208 8.22 -2.90 3.02
CA GLY A 208 9.39 -3.36 3.74
C GLY A 208 10.61 -2.49 3.52
N PHE A 209 11.61 -2.66 4.37
CA PHE A 209 12.93 -2.06 4.23
C PHE A 209 13.96 -2.95 4.91
N LYS A 210 15.21 -2.79 4.51
CA LYS A 210 16.35 -3.56 4.99
C LYS A 210 17.05 -2.83 6.14
N CYS A 211 17.38 -3.57 7.19
CA CYS A 211 18.22 -3.10 8.29
C CYS A 211 19.37 -4.09 8.59
N LYS A 212 20.35 -3.60 9.34
CA LYS A 212 21.46 -4.37 9.90
C LYS A 212 21.18 -4.73 11.36
N GLN A 213 21.08 -6.03 11.66
CA GLN A 213 20.91 -6.51 13.03
C GLN A 213 21.95 -7.58 13.34
N GLY A 214 22.80 -7.34 14.36
CA GLY A 214 23.89 -8.26 14.69
C GLY A 214 24.90 -8.47 13.55
N GLY A 215 25.00 -7.53 12.61
CA GLY A 215 25.86 -7.61 11.42
C GLY A 215 25.19 -8.19 10.17
N GLU A 216 24.02 -8.81 10.33
CA GLU A 216 23.27 -9.46 9.24
C GLU A 216 22.23 -8.52 8.61
N ASP A 217 21.93 -8.73 7.34
CA ASP A 217 20.81 -8.05 6.65
C ASP A 217 19.49 -8.71 7.06
N VAL A 218 18.54 -7.90 7.53
CA VAL A 218 17.17 -8.32 7.84
C VAL A 218 16.21 -7.41 7.09
N TRP A 219 15.29 -8.01 6.33
CA TRP A 219 14.17 -7.29 5.76
C TRP A 219 13.01 -7.24 6.75
N TYR A 220 12.64 -6.05 7.18
CA TYR A 220 11.45 -5.86 8.00
C TYR A 220 10.26 -5.52 7.11
N ILE A 221 9.13 -6.18 7.36
CA ILE A 221 7.87 -5.95 6.65
C ILE A 221 6.73 -5.51 7.57
N TYR A 222 5.85 -4.68 7.04
CA TYR A 222 4.80 -4.00 7.80
C TYR A 222 3.68 -3.48 6.86
N TRP A 223 2.67 -2.84 7.45
CA TRP A 223 1.65 -2.03 6.77
C TRP A 223 1.82 -0.54 7.04
#